data_AF-A0A553GU87-F1
#
_entry.id   AF-A0A553GU87-F1
#
_cell.length_a   1.000
_cell.length_b   1.000
_cell.length_c   1.000
_cell.angle_alpha   90.00
_cell.angle_beta   90.00
_cell.angle_gamma   90.00
#
_symmetry.space_group_name_H-M   'P 1'
#
loop_
_entity.id
_entity.type
_entity.pdbx_description
1 polymer ?
#
loop_
_entity_poly.entity_id
_entity_poly.type
_entity_poly.pdbx_seq_one_letter_code
_entity_poly.pdbx_strand_id
1 'polypeptide(L)'
;MGQPAARMGDVALHKQAEGAILQGEPSVLIGRLPAARVGDLVRHNHAEEPIVEGEPTVLIGGRPAARLGDLVACQGAIAVGCDSVWIGLNRQGECLKSAGDHGTALVRSDEG
;
A
#
# COMPACT_ATOMS: atom_id res chain seq x y z
N MET A 1 -0.66 3.02 -10.01
CA MET A 1 -0.14 1.65 -10.20
C MET A 1 -0.03 0.92 -8.87
N GLY A 2 -0.47 -0.34 -8.82
CA GLY A 2 -0.32 -1.20 -7.66
C GLY A 2 1.15 -1.49 -7.34
N GLN A 3 1.45 -1.61 -6.06
CA GLN A 3 2.79 -1.88 -5.53
C GLN A 3 2.74 -3.07 -4.56
N PRO A 4 3.85 -3.79 -4.36
CA PRO A 4 3.94 -4.82 -3.34
C PRO A 4 3.50 -4.32 -1.96
N ALA A 5 2.67 -5.09 -1.27
CA ALA A 5 2.10 -4.72 0.02
C ALA A 5 3.14 -4.82 1.14
N ALA A 6 3.20 -3.83 2.02
CA ALA A 6 4.13 -3.82 3.15
C ALA A 6 3.57 -4.56 4.37
N ARG A 7 4.46 -5.13 5.18
CA ARG A 7 4.15 -5.99 6.32
C ARG A 7 5.09 -5.73 7.48
N MET A 8 4.68 -6.14 8.66
CA MET A 8 5.57 -6.21 9.82
C MET A 8 6.83 -7.01 9.47
N GLY A 9 7.99 -6.39 9.72
CA GLY A 9 9.32 -6.93 9.42
C GLY A 9 9.89 -6.56 8.05
N ASP A 10 9.10 -5.99 7.13
CA ASP A 10 9.65 -5.53 5.85
C ASP A 10 10.59 -4.33 6.07
N VAL A 11 11.59 -4.20 5.20
CA VAL A 11 12.67 -3.21 5.32
C VAL A 11 12.23 -1.85 4.76
N ALA A 12 12.54 -0.79 5.49
CA ALA A 12 12.46 0.60 5.05
C ALA A 12 13.86 1.21 4.98
N LEU A 13 14.16 1.91 3.88
CA LEU A 13 15.43 2.59 3.67
C LEU A 13 15.34 4.05 4.09
N HIS A 14 16.34 4.50 4.84
CA HIS A 14 16.54 5.88 5.25
C HIS A 14 17.88 6.39 4.77
N LYS A 15 18.10 7.71 4.83
CA LYS A 15 19.38 8.33 4.42
C LYS A 15 20.60 7.81 5.19
N GLN A 16 20.39 7.35 6.43
CA GLN A 16 21.47 7.03 7.37
C GLN A 16 21.51 5.56 7.82
N ALA A 17 20.41 4.80 7.66
CA ALA A 17 20.32 3.41 8.09
C ALA A 17 19.13 2.66 7.47
N GLU A 18 19.18 1.33 7.53
CA GLU A 18 18.04 0.48 7.26
C GLU A 18 17.17 0.37 8.53
N GLY A 19 15.85 0.28 8.34
CA GLY A 19 14.90 0.10 9.42
C GLY A 19 13.91 -1.02 9.10
N ALA A 20 13.23 -1.52 10.13
CA ALA A 20 12.20 -2.55 9.98
C ALA A 20 10.85 -2.02 10.48
N ILE A 21 9.78 -2.40 9.78
CA ILE A 21 8.42 -2.15 10.23
C ILE A 21 8.15 -2.99 11.48
N LEU A 22 7.84 -2.36 12.61
CA LEU A 22 7.63 -3.02 13.89
C LEU A 22 6.19 -3.44 14.14
N GLN A 23 5.25 -2.76 13.51
CA GLN A 23 3.83 -2.90 13.78
C GLN A 23 3.07 -3.23 12.50
N GLY A 24 1.93 -3.89 12.68
CA GLY A 24 0.96 -4.15 11.62
C GLY A 24 -0.38 -4.51 12.24
N GLU A 25 -1.41 -4.60 11.41
CA GLU A 25 -2.73 -5.06 11.81
C GLU A 25 -2.74 -6.59 11.99
N PRO A 26 -2.84 -7.12 13.22
CA PRO A 26 -2.74 -8.56 13.46
C PRO A 26 -3.89 -9.36 12.86
N SER A 27 -5.06 -8.75 12.66
CA SER A 27 -6.22 -9.44 12.07
C SER A 27 -6.13 -9.61 10.55
N VAL A 28 -5.25 -8.86 9.87
CA VAL A 28 -5.07 -8.90 8.42
C VAL A 28 -3.65 -9.32 8.11
N LEU A 29 -3.52 -10.53 7.57
CA LEU A 29 -2.22 -11.12 7.27
C LEU A 29 -1.92 -11.03 5.77
N ILE A 30 -0.73 -10.53 5.44
CA ILE A 30 -0.18 -10.51 4.09
C ILE A 30 1.07 -11.38 4.11
N GLY A 31 1.13 -12.40 3.27
CA GLY A 31 2.24 -13.37 3.28
C GLY A 31 2.53 -13.96 4.67
N ARG A 32 1.48 -14.22 5.47
CA ARG A 32 1.50 -14.72 6.86
C ARG A 32 2.05 -13.77 7.94
N LEU A 33 2.27 -12.49 7.62
CA LEU A 33 2.70 -11.47 8.59
C LEU A 33 1.63 -10.36 8.69
N PRO A 34 1.49 -9.69 9.86
CA PRO A 34 0.59 -8.56 10.02
C PRO A 34 0.81 -7.47 8.95
N ALA A 35 -0.27 -6.99 8.36
CA ALA A 35 -0.22 -5.98 7.29
C ALA A 35 0.14 -4.58 7.84
N ALA A 36 1.07 -3.90 7.19
CA ALA A 36 1.49 -2.56 7.60
C ALA A 36 0.54 -1.47 7.05
N ARG A 37 0.41 -0.37 7.79
CA ARG A 37 -0.54 0.72 7.51
C ARG A 37 0.07 2.07 7.82
N VAL A 38 -0.57 3.13 7.32
CA VAL A 38 -0.25 4.51 7.70
C VAL A 38 -0.31 4.67 9.21
N GLY A 39 0.81 5.06 9.80
CA GLY A 39 1.09 5.32 11.20
C GLY A 39 1.47 4.09 12.03
N ASP A 40 1.68 2.93 11.40
CA ASP A 40 2.42 1.85 12.05
C ASP A 40 3.90 2.25 12.15
N LEU A 41 4.57 1.83 13.22
CA LEU A 41 5.92 2.29 13.54
C LEU A 41 7.00 1.53 12.77
N VAL A 42 7.97 2.28 12.28
CA VAL A 42 9.22 1.81 11.70
C VAL A 42 10.35 2.18 12.64
N ARG A 43 11.21 1.23 12.98
CA ARG A 43 12.40 1.51 13.78
C ARG A 43 13.61 1.61 12.88
N HIS A 44 14.34 2.71 13.02
CA HIS A 44 15.67 2.90 12.44
C HIS A 44 16.61 3.34 13.56
N ASN A 45 17.72 2.59 13.73
CA ASN A 45 18.65 2.78 14.85
C ASN A 45 17.93 2.83 16.23
N HIS A 46 17.88 4.01 16.84
CA HIS A 46 17.30 4.26 18.16
C HIS A 46 15.95 5.01 18.12
N ALA A 47 15.47 5.39 16.94
CA ALA A 47 14.22 6.14 16.78
C ALA A 47 13.12 5.25 16.19
N GLU A 48 11.89 5.53 16.60
CA GLU A 48 10.67 4.93 16.04
C GLU A 48 9.81 6.02 15.44
N GLU A 49 9.42 5.83 14.20
CA GLU A 49 8.69 6.82 13.45
C GLU A 49 7.57 6.21 12.62
N PRO A 50 6.46 6.93 12.44
CA PRO A 50 5.31 6.41 11.73
C PRO A 50 5.52 6.38 10.22
N ILE A 51 4.92 5.38 9.57
CA ILE A 51 4.60 5.43 8.13
C ILE A 51 3.62 6.59 7.90
N VAL A 52 3.87 7.46 6.93
CA VAL A 52 3.04 8.66 6.67
C VAL A 52 2.27 8.59 5.35
N GLU A 53 2.63 7.68 4.45
CA GLU A 53 1.93 7.45 3.19
C GLU A 53 1.41 6.01 3.06
N GLY A 54 0.39 5.83 2.22
CA GLY A 54 -0.30 4.57 2.01
C GLY A 54 -1.28 4.69 0.85
N GLU A 55 -1.88 3.57 0.45
CA GLU A 55 -2.95 3.55 -0.55
C GLU A 55 -4.30 3.96 0.08
N PRO A 56 -4.83 5.16 -0.20
CA PRO A 56 -6.02 5.68 0.46
C PRO A 56 -7.31 4.90 0.12
N THR A 57 -7.33 4.18 -1.00
CA THR A 57 -8.50 3.38 -1.42
C THR A 57 -8.55 1.99 -0.81
N VAL A 58 -7.45 1.52 -0.21
CA VAL A 58 -7.36 0.20 0.42
C VAL A 58 -7.13 0.38 1.92
N LEU A 59 -8.18 0.12 2.69
CA LEU A 59 -8.16 0.31 4.14
C LEU A 59 -7.97 -1.03 4.86
N ILE A 60 -6.99 -1.08 5.76
CA ILE A 60 -6.74 -2.21 6.65
C ILE A 60 -6.95 -1.74 8.09
N GLY A 61 -7.90 -2.34 8.80
CA GLY A 61 -8.29 -1.85 10.14
C GLY A 61 -8.69 -0.37 10.16
N GLY A 62 -9.29 0.12 9.07
CA GLY A 62 -9.73 1.51 8.92
C GLY A 62 -8.65 2.52 8.56
N ARG A 63 -7.39 2.10 8.35
CA ARG A 63 -6.27 3.00 7.98
C ARG A 63 -5.74 2.62 6.59
N PRO A 64 -5.23 3.59 5.79
CA PRO A 64 -4.64 3.29 4.49
C PRO A 64 -3.52 2.25 4.57
N ALA A 65 -3.52 1.29 3.65
CA ALA A 65 -2.55 0.21 3.62
C ALA A 65 -1.19 0.69 3.09
N ALA A 66 -0.11 0.29 3.74
CA ALA A 66 1.25 0.64 3.33
C ALA A 66 1.80 -0.34 2.27
N ARG A 67 2.70 0.16 1.42
CA ARG A 67 3.25 -0.51 0.24
C ARG A 67 4.70 -0.11 0.01
N LEU A 68 5.35 -0.86 -0.87
CA LEU A 68 6.69 -0.52 -1.35
C LEU A 68 6.72 0.89 -1.96
N GLY A 69 7.59 1.74 -1.45
CA GLY A 69 7.78 3.12 -1.86
C GLY A 69 7.04 4.14 -0.99
N ASP A 70 6.09 3.73 -0.14
CA ASP A 70 5.39 4.66 0.73
C ASP A 70 6.35 5.24 1.80
N LEU A 71 6.18 6.53 2.10
CA LEU A 71 7.08 7.29 2.96
C LEU A 71 6.90 7.04 4.46
N VAL A 72 8.01 7.20 5.18
CA VAL A 72 8.13 7.26 6.64
C VAL A 72 8.40 8.71 7.07
N ALA A 73 8.03 9.10 8.29
CA ALA A 73 8.10 10.50 8.74
C ALA A 73 9.48 11.18 8.59
N CYS A 74 10.60 10.46 8.76
CA CYS A 74 11.95 10.97 8.47
C CYS A 74 12.33 11.02 6.98
N GLN A 75 11.36 10.92 6.07
CA GLN A 75 11.57 10.92 4.61
C GLN A 75 12.31 9.68 4.09
N GLY A 76 12.32 8.58 4.85
CA GLY A 76 12.62 7.26 4.31
C GLY A 76 11.46 6.68 3.53
N ALA A 77 11.69 5.55 2.86
CA ALA A 77 10.67 4.85 2.10
C ALA A 77 10.74 3.34 2.37
N ILE A 78 9.57 2.69 2.35
CA ILE A 78 9.49 1.23 2.42
C ILE A 78 10.18 0.64 1.19
N ALA A 79 11.21 -0.17 1.39
CA ALA A 79 12.07 -0.66 0.31
C ALA A 79 11.72 -2.06 -0.15
N VAL A 80 11.04 -2.83 0.70
CA VAL A 80 10.62 -4.20 0.42
C VAL A 80 9.14 -4.36 0.76
N GLY A 81 8.45 -5.20 0.01
CA GLY A 81 7.08 -5.62 0.29
C GLY A 81 6.87 -7.09 -0.04
N CYS A 82 5.64 -7.56 0.03
CA CYS A 82 5.25 -8.93 -0.27
C CYS A 82 5.16 -9.16 -1.78
N ASP A 83 5.94 -10.09 -2.31
CA ASP A 83 5.96 -10.41 -3.75
C ASP A 83 4.61 -10.92 -4.30
N SER A 84 3.82 -11.58 -3.46
CA SER A 84 2.56 -12.22 -3.87
C SER A 84 1.32 -11.33 -3.70
N VAL A 85 1.42 -10.20 -2.99
CA VAL A 85 0.26 -9.34 -2.67
C VAL A 85 0.55 -7.93 -3.11
N TRP A 86 -0.28 -7.43 -4.02
CA TRP A 86 -0.16 -6.10 -4.60
C TRP A 86 -1.35 -5.24 -4.17
N ILE A 87 -1.07 -4.02 -3.70
CA ILE A 87 -2.09 -3.06 -3.24
C ILE A 87 -2.09 -1.83 -4.16
N GLY A 88 -3.29 -1.43 -4.57
CA GLY A 88 -3.54 -0.33 -5.51
C GLY A 88 -3.98 -0.82 -6.90
N LEU A 89 -4.29 0.13 -7.80
CA LEU A 89 -4.83 -0.19 -9.12
C LEU A 89 -3.75 -0.71 -10.08
N ASN A 90 -3.97 -1.90 -10.64
CA ASN A 90 -3.21 -2.38 -11.80
C ASN A 90 -3.75 -1.76 -13.09
N ARG A 91 -3.11 -2.02 -14.24
CA ARG A 91 -3.56 -1.48 -15.55
C ARG A 91 -5.01 -1.82 -15.89
N GLN A 92 -5.50 -3.00 -15.52
CA GLN A 92 -6.91 -3.36 -15.75
C GLN A 92 -7.84 -2.53 -14.85
N GLY A 93 -7.47 -2.32 -13.59
CA GLY A 93 -8.18 -1.46 -12.65
C GLY A 93 -8.18 0.00 -13.08
N GLU A 94 -7.09 0.51 -13.66
CA GLU A 94 -7.06 1.88 -14.21
C GLU A 94 -7.94 2.00 -15.46
N CYS A 95 -7.97 0.99 -16.32
CA CYS A 95 -8.90 0.94 -17.45
C CYS A 95 -10.36 0.89 -16.97
N LEU A 96 -10.67 0.07 -15.97
CA LEU A 96 -12.01 -0.03 -15.40
C LEU A 96 -12.43 1.29 -14.73
N LYS A 97 -11.52 1.93 -13.99
CA LYS A 97 -11.75 3.26 -13.41
C LYS A 97 -12.03 4.29 -14.51
N SER A 98 -11.19 4.34 -15.54
CA SER A 98 -11.39 5.23 -16.69
C SER A 98 -12.72 4.98 -17.41
N ALA A 99 -13.11 3.72 -17.59
CA ALA A 99 -14.41 3.35 -18.18
C ALA A 99 -15.59 3.78 -17.29
N GLY A 100 -15.43 3.75 -15.96
CA GLY A 100 -16.39 4.32 -15.02
C GLY A 100 -16.48 5.84 -15.12
N ASP A 101 -15.34 6.53 -15.15
CA ASP A 101 -15.25 7.99 -15.17
C ASP A 101 -15.78 8.60 -16.49
N HIS A 102 -15.53 7.94 -17.62
CA HIS A 102 -15.92 8.44 -18.96
C HIS A 102 -17.20 7.78 -19.52
N GLY A 103 -17.70 6.73 -18.86
CA GLY A 103 -18.81 5.92 -19.34
C GLY A 103 -18.43 4.96 -20.48
N THR A 104 -19.27 3.94 -20.71
CA THR A 104 -19.18 3.06 -21.89
C THR A 104 -20.16 3.53 -22.96
N ALA A 105 -19.85 3.25 -24.24
CA ALA A 105 -20.79 3.48 -25.33
C ALA A 105 -22.12 2.74 -25.05
N LEU A 106 -23.24 3.47 -25.01
CA LEU A 106 -24.57 2.89 -24.91
C LEU A 106 -24.98 2.36 -26.29
N VAL A 107 -25.06 1.05 -26.44
CA VAL A 107 -25.66 0.43 -27.64
C VAL A 107 -27.17 0.43 -27.43
N ARG A 108 -27.89 1.27 -28.17
CA ARG A 108 -29.34 1.16 -28.26
C ARG A 108 -29.67 0.05 -29.25
N SER A 109 -30.41 -0.96 -28.79
CA SER A 109 -31.07 -1.90 -29.68
C SER A 109 -32.27 -1.19 -30.31
N ASP A 110 -32.02 -0.40 -31.34
CA ASP A 110 -33.07 0.16 -32.17
C ASP A 110 -33.46 -0.93 -33.18
N GLU A 111 -34.35 -1.84 -32.79
CA GLU A 111 -35.05 -2.74 -33.71
C GLU A 111 -36.46 -2.21 -33.99
N GLY A 112 -36.71 -1.85 -35.27
CA GLY A 112 -38.03 -1.90 -35.91
C GLY A 112 -38.87 -0.64 -35.88
#